data_AF-A0A931YZ46-F1
#
_entry.id   AF-A0A931YZ46-F1
#
_cell.length_a   1.000
_cell.length_b   1.000
_cell.length_c   1.000
_cell.angle_alpha   90.00
_cell.angle_beta   90.00
_cell.angle_gamma   90.00
#
_symmetry.space_group_name_H-M   'P 1'
#
loop_
_entity.id
_entity.type
_entity.pdbx_description
1 polymer ?
#
loop_
_entity_poly.entity_id
_entity_poly.type
_entity_poly.pdbx_seq_one_letter_code
_entity_poly.pdbx_strand_id
1 'polypeptide(L)'
;MSDGSPLELSRLLEGRTNPEREAAVARHLAARGVPFTRHRFATPEGRGETYAVDLGTGDRLLVLCAHHDAVPGSPGANDNAA
;
A
#
# COMPACT_ATOMS: atom_id res chain seq x y z
N MET A 1 -6.41 20.80 2.40
CA MET A 1 -5.87 20.01 1.27
C MET A 1 -4.75 19.19 1.85
N SER A 2 -4.73 17.87 1.63
CA SER A 2 -3.60 17.03 2.06
C SER A 2 -2.33 17.54 1.39
N ASP A 3 -1.27 17.76 2.16
CA ASP A 3 0.03 18.19 1.66
C ASP A 3 0.87 17.02 1.14
N GLY A 4 0.41 15.78 1.39
CA GLY A 4 1.06 14.57 0.92
C GLY A 4 2.36 14.27 1.67
N SER A 5 2.56 14.87 2.84
CA SER A 5 3.72 14.60 3.68
C SER A 5 3.79 13.11 4.08
N PRO A 6 5.00 12.57 4.33
CA PRO A 6 5.15 11.17 4.78
C PRO A 6 4.31 10.85 6.02
N LEU A 7 4.16 11.81 6.93
CA LEU A 7 3.33 11.65 8.12
C LEU A 7 1.83 11.55 7.80
N GLU A 8 1.33 12.34 6.85
CA GLU A 8 -0.05 12.20 6.38
C GLU A 8 -0.27 10.84 5.70
N LEU A 9 0.69 10.38 4.90
CA LEU A 9 0.62 9.08 4.24
C LEU A 9 0.64 7.92 5.24
N SER A 10 1.51 7.95 6.25
CA SER A 10 1.54 6.94 7.32
C SER A 10 0.20 6.82 8.05
N ARG A 11 -0.48 7.95 8.31
CA ARG A 11 -1.79 7.97 8.96
C ARG A 11 -2.90 7.34 8.10
N LEU A 12 -2.68 7.07 6.81
CA LEU A 12 -3.61 6.31 5.99
C LEU A 12 -3.68 4.83 6.38
N LEU A 13 -2.64 4.29 7.03
CA LEU A 13 -2.53 2.87 7.35
C LEU A 13 -2.39 2.61 8.85
N GLU A 14 -1.79 3.53 9.61
CA GLU A 14 -1.56 3.36 11.05
C GLU A 14 -2.83 2.95 11.80
N GLY A 15 -2.69 1.95 12.68
CA GLY A 15 -3.74 1.47 13.58
C GLY A 15 -4.90 0.70 12.90
N ARG A 16 -4.87 0.54 11.58
CA ARG A 16 -5.88 -0.21 10.82
C ARG A 16 -5.57 -1.70 10.76
N THR A 17 -6.60 -2.51 10.61
CA THR A 17 -6.47 -3.94 10.30
C THR A 17 -5.93 -4.15 8.87
N ASN A 18 -5.35 -5.31 8.57
CA ASN A 18 -4.82 -5.59 7.22
C ASN A 18 -5.85 -5.42 6.09
N PRO A 19 -7.12 -5.87 6.22
CA PRO A 19 -8.14 -5.58 5.21
C PRO A 19 -8.43 -4.08 5.02
N GLU A 20 -8.39 -3.30 6.10
CA GLU A 20 -8.59 -1.85 6.02
C GLU A 20 -7.39 -1.14 5.42
N ARG A 21 -6.16 -1.60 5.70
CA ARG A 21 -4.91 -1.10 5.10
C ARG A 21 -4.90 -1.37 3.60
N GLU A 22 -5.19 -2.60 3.18
CA GLU A 22 -5.35 -2.99 1.77
C GLU A 22 -6.34 -2.06 1.05
N ALA A 23 -7.55 -1.91 1.60
CA ALA A 23 -8.58 -1.05 1.02
C ALA A 23 -8.19 0.45 1.03
N ALA A 24 -7.43 0.91 2.03
CA ALA A 24 -6.97 2.29 2.11
C ALA A 24 -5.95 2.63 1.01
N VAL A 25 -4.99 1.74 0.74
CA VAL A 25 -4.03 1.91 -0.37
C VAL A 25 -4.77 1.99 -1.70
N ALA A 26 -5.67 1.03 -1.98
CA ALA A 26 -6.43 1.01 -3.22
C ALA A 26 -7.28 2.28 -3.42
N ARG A 27 -7.94 2.76 -2.35
CA ARG A 27 -8.71 4.01 -2.40
C ARG A 27 -7.81 5.23 -2.62
N HIS A 28 -6.65 5.28 -1.99
CA HIS A 28 -5.72 6.40 -2.15
C HIS A 28 -5.20 6.48 -3.59
N LEU A 29 -4.76 5.36 -4.17
CA LEU A 29 -4.33 5.29 -5.57
C LEU A 29 -5.46 5.71 -6.53
N ALA A 30 -6.67 5.18 -6.32
CA ALA A 30 -7.83 5.52 -7.14
C ALA A 30 -8.21 7.02 -7.05
N ALA A 31 -8.23 7.59 -5.84
CA ALA A 31 -8.53 9.00 -5.62
C ALA A 31 -7.48 9.94 -6.25
N ARG A 32 -6.25 9.46 -6.41
CA ARG A 32 -5.15 10.19 -7.09
C ARG A 32 -5.15 9.98 -8.59
N GLY A 33 -6.07 9.18 -9.13
CA GLY A 33 -6.13 8.86 -10.56
C GLY A 33 -4.94 8.01 -11.04
N VAL A 34 -4.25 7.30 -10.14
CA VAL A 34 -3.12 6.44 -10.47
C VAL A 34 -3.67 5.09 -10.92
N PRO A 35 -3.46 4.65 -12.18
CA PRO A 35 -3.83 3.31 -12.60
C PRO A 35 -2.94 2.28 -11.90
N PHE A 36 -3.54 1.19 -11.43
CA PHE A 36 -2.80 0.11 -10.77
C PHE A 36 -3.43 -1.25 -11.08
N THR A 37 -2.56 -2.26 -11.14
CA THR A 37 -2.95 -3.67 -11.27
C THR A 37 -3.10 -4.29 -9.89
N ARG A 38 -4.16 -5.10 -9.71
CA ARG A 38 -4.40 -5.87 -8.48
C ARG A 38 -3.95 -7.31 -8.70
N HIS A 39 -3.05 -7.78 -7.85
CA HIS A 39 -2.60 -9.17 -7.83
C HIS A 39 -3.11 -9.83 -6.56
N ARG A 40 -4.18 -10.63 -6.69
CA ARG A 40 -4.73 -11.41 -5.57
C ARG A 40 -3.85 -12.62 -5.30
N PHE A 41 -3.63 -12.92 -4.03
CA PHE A 41 -2.98 -14.15 -3.60
C PHE A 41 -3.78 -14.85 -2.50
N ALA A 42 -3.59 -16.16 -2.41
CA ALA A 42 -4.07 -16.99 -1.32
C ALA A 42 -3.06 -18.13 -1.13
N THR A 43 -2.41 -18.15 0.03
CA THR A 43 -1.41 -19.15 0.45
C THR A 43 -1.82 -19.70 1.83
N PRO A 44 -1.18 -20.78 2.32
CA PRO A 44 -1.41 -21.26 3.68
C PRO A 44 -1.16 -20.19 4.77
N GLU A 45 -0.25 -19.26 4.50
CA GLU A 45 0.15 -18.18 5.41
C GLU A 45 -0.84 -17.00 5.41
N GLY A 46 -1.69 -16.87 4.37
CA GLY A 46 -2.68 -15.81 4.31
C GLY A 46 -3.21 -15.51 2.91
N ARG A 47 -4.03 -14.46 2.81
CA ARG A 47 -4.58 -13.97 1.55
C ARG A 47 -4.60 -12.45 1.55
N GLY A 48 -4.58 -11.85 0.36
CA GLY A 48 -4.66 -10.41 0.19
C GLY A 48 -4.43 -9.98 -1.25
N GLU A 49 -4.17 -8.68 -1.43
CA GLU A 49 -3.88 -8.05 -2.71
C GLU A 49 -2.53 -7.33 -2.70
N THR A 50 -1.71 -7.56 -3.72
CA THR A 50 -0.59 -6.68 -4.05
C THR A 50 -1.01 -5.69 -5.12
N TYR A 51 -0.58 -4.43 -5.00
CA TYR A 51 -0.85 -3.37 -5.97
C TYR A 51 0.42 -3.01 -6.73
N ALA A 52 0.37 -3.08 -8.06
CA ALA A 52 1.47 -2.70 -8.94
C ALA A 52 1.12 -1.46 -9.75
N VAL A 53 2.03 -0.49 -9.80
CA VAL A 53 1.87 0.78 -10.53
C VAL A 53 3.02 0.92 -11.52
N ASP A 54 2.69 1.10 -12.79
CA ASP A 54 3.67 1.40 -13.84
C ASP A 54 3.71 2.93 -14.06
N LEU A 55 4.85 3.54 -13.74
CA LEU A 55 5.04 5.01 -13.80
C LEU A 55 5.83 5.47 -15.04
N GLY A 56 6.25 4.57 -15.92
CA GLY A 56 7.05 4.90 -17.10
C GLY A 56 7.49 3.68 -17.90
N THR A 57 8.34 3.90 -18.90
CA THR A 57 8.89 2.86 -19.78
C THR A 57 10.37 3.11 -20.05
N GLY A 58 11.13 2.07 -20.40
CA GLY A 58 12.55 2.16 -20.75
C GLY A 58 13.22 0.79 -20.82
N ASP A 59 14.50 0.77 -21.23
CA ASP A 59 15.27 -0.48 -21.40
C ASP A 59 15.69 -1.14 -20.08
N ARG A 60 15.50 -0.44 -18.95
CA ARG A 60 15.82 -0.90 -17.61
C ARG A 60 14.65 -0.62 -16.67
N LEU A 61 14.43 -1.53 -15.73
CA LEU A 61 13.38 -1.47 -14.73
C LEU A 61 13.95 -1.05 -13.37
N LEU A 62 13.37 -0.02 -12.77
CA LEU A 62 13.55 0.32 -11.35
C LEU A 62 12.25 -0.01 -10.61
N VAL A 63 12.34 -0.81 -9.56
CA VAL A 63 11.19 -1.22 -8.75
C VAL A 63 11.31 -0.62 -7.35
N LEU A 64 10.24 0.04 -6.90
CA LEU A 64 10.07 0.48 -5.51
C LEU A 64 8.96 -0.36 -4.88
N CYS A 65 9.23 -0.95 -3.71
CA CYS A 65 8.29 -1.82 -3.01
C CYS A 65 8.18 -1.41 -1.55
N ALA A 66 6.96 -1.51 -1.02
CA ALA A 66 6.62 -1.37 0.38
C ALA A 66 5.54 -2.39 0.71
N HIS A 67 5.60 -3.02 1.88
CA HIS A 67 4.49 -3.83 2.38
C HIS A 67 3.48 -2.91 3.07
N HIS A 68 2.20 -3.24 2.96
CA HIS A 68 1.13 -2.44 3.55
C HIS A 68 0.40 -3.17 4.67
N ASP A 69 0.74 -4.43 4.95
CA ASP A 69 0.22 -5.15 6.09
C ASP A 69 0.93 -4.72 7.38
N ALA A 70 0.47 -5.27 8.50
CA ALA A 70 1.08 -5.12 9.80
C ALA A 70 0.87 -6.41 10.60
N VAL A 71 1.79 -6.64 11.53
CA VAL A 71 1.67 -7.71 12.54
C VAL A 71 0.44 -7.43 13.41
N PRO A 72 -0.38 -8.45 13.75
CA PRO A 72 -1.53 -8.28 14.64
C PRO A 72 -1.17 -7.59 15.96
N GLY A 73 -1.93 -6.56 16.33
CA GLY A 73 -1.69 -5.77 17.54
C GLY A 73 -0.64 -4.66 17.41
N SER A 74 0.08 -4.60 16.28
CA SER A 74 0.98 -3.47 15.98
C SER A 74 0.21 -2.31 15.34
N PRO A 75 0.47 -1.05 15.73
CA PRO A 75 -0.01 0.11 14.98
C PRO A 75 0.57 0.19 13.55
N GLY A 76 1.73 -0.43 13.32
CA GLY A 76 2.36 -0.53 12.00
C GLY A 76 2.73 0.82 11.36
N ALA A 77 3.06 1.83 12.18
CA ALA A 77 3.43 3.17 11.71
C ALA A 77 4.79 3.14 10.98
N ASN A 78 5.86 2.76 11.68
CA ASN A 78 7.19 2.64 11.08
C ASN A 78 7.37 1.35 10.26
N ASP A 79 6.58 0.32 10.54
CA ASP A 79 6.66 -0.99 9.87
C ASP A 79 5.26 -1.39 9.38
N ASN A 80 4.84 -0.96 8.19
CA ASN A 80 5.58 -0.12 7.23
C ASN A 80 4.65 0.92 6.58
N ALA A 81 3.96 1.72 7.41
CA ALA A 81 3.08 2.78 6.91
C ALA A 81 3.84 4.03 6.44
N ALA A 82 5.03 4.28 6.99
CA ALA A 82 5.88 5.43 6.70
C ALA A 82 6.45 5.47 5.28
#